data_AF-A0AAN9FG02-F1
#
_entry.id   AF-A0AAN9FG02-F1
#
_cell.length_a   1.000
_cell.length_b   1.000
_cell.length_c   1.000
_cell.angle_alpha   90.00
_cell.angle_beta   90.00
_cell.angle_gamma   90.00
#
_symmetry.space_group_name_H-M   'P 1'
#
loop_
_entity.id
_entity.type
_entity.pdbx_description
1 polymer ?
#
loop_
_entity_poly.entity_id
_entity_poly.type
_entity_poly.pdbx_seq_one_letter_code
_entity_poly.pdbx_strand_id
1 'polypeptide(L)'
;MDQHQGVKVVEACQVAPLQGSITSSTTPTSLPLTYFDLLSLEFKPVRQLFFYEFPHPTTSFFDSVVPNLKHSLQLTLQHFLPLAGTLTWPHDSPYPVINYVPGDVVPFIVAESVANNFNTLCSNLCETVARHPLIPHLSIISHEKVSLLALQVTLFPNNGFCIGITIGHGAADGNSAALFINAWAYICSKLIDSTSPSSPLSLSLPEHLTPFFDRSVITDRTTIIPEAGGPKNRSVKRWEWKNHATQVDTFKGLFELTPWHVQNLKQYARSKLKTKLRISTFSVPIEPSDSDQLFRKLRWRPCDCGRDKELIRK
;
A
#
# COMPACT_ATOMS: atom_id res chain seq x y z
N MET A 1 25.17 17.28 -5.66
CA MET A 1 24.46 17.57 -4.39
C MET A 1 23.00 17.82 -4.77
N ASP A 2 22.20 16.75 -4.85
CA ASP A 2 20.79 16.85 -5.23
C ASP A 2 19.93 17.18 -4.00
N GLN A 3 19.60 18.46 -3.84
CA GLN A 3 18.62 18.93 -2.84
C GLN A 3 17.17 18.76 -3.32
N HIS A 4 16.82 17.57 -3.85
CA HIS A 4 15.43 17.26 -4.24
C HIS A 4 14.71 16.25 -3.34
N GLN A 5 15.33 15.78 -2.25
CA GLN A 5 14.65 14.94 -1.29
C GLN A 5 14.32 15.74 -0.04
N GLY A 6 13.04 16.12 0.12
CA GLY A 6 12.48 16.74 1.32
C GLY A 6 12.51 15.87 2.58
N VAL A 7 13.29 14.78 2.56
CA VAL A 7 13.52 13.85 3.65
C VAL A 7 15.01 13.52 3.72
N LYS A 8 15.55 13.39 4.92
CA LYS A 8 16.90 12.90 5.22
C LYS A 8 16.81 11.46 5.69
N VAL A 9 17.45 10.53 4.97
CA VAL A 9 17.56 9.13 5.42
C VAL A 9 18.43 9.08 6.67
N VAL A 10 17.88 8.54 7.75
CA VAL A 10 18.57 8.34 9.04
C VAL A 10 19.15 6.92 9.10
N GLU A 11 18.39 5.95 8.62
CA GLU A 11 18.78 4.55 8.60
C GLU A 11 18.22 3.87 7.34
N ALA A 12 19.05 3.08 6.66
CA ALA A 12 18.59 2.16 5.63
C ALA A 12 18.90 0.74 6.11
N CYS A 13 17.85 -0.04 6.39
CA CYS A 13 17.99 -1.38 6.93
C CYS A 13 17.19 -2.41 6.13
N GLN A 14 17.41 -3.68 6.45
CA GLN A 14 16.79 -4.83 5.82
C GLN A 14 16.09 -5.64 6.90
N VAL A 15 14.82 -5.98 6.68
CA VAL A 15 14.00 -6.73 7.63
C VAL A 15 13.72 -8.12 7.08
N ALA A 16 14.30 -9.14 7.71
CA ALA A 16 14.04 -10.54 7.39
C ALA A 16 12.83 -11.07 8.19
N PRO A 17 12.06 -12.04 7.67
CA PRO A 17 11.15 -12.82 8.49
C PRO A 17 11.90 -13.43 9.68
N LEU A 18 11.30 -13.39 10.88
CA LEU A 18 11.96 -13.95 12.07
C LEU A 18 12.00 -15.48 11.95
N GLN A 19 13.14 -16.10 12.19
CA GLN A 19 13.24 -17.57 12.18
C GLN A 19 12.74 -18.10 13.53
N GLY A 20 11.54 -18.69 13.55
CA GLY A 20 11.00 -19.36 14.72
C GLY A 20 11.75 -20.67 15.03
N SER A 21 11.80 -21.05 16.30
CA SER A 21 12.66 -22.16 16.79
C SER A 21 12.27 -23.57 16.35
N ILE A 22 11.11 -23.85 15.71
CA ILE A 22 10.71 -25.26 15.51
C ILE A 22 10.15 -25.61 14.11
N THR A 23 9.51 -24.74 13.32
CA THR A 23 8.94 -25.17 12.02
C THR A 23 8.69 -24.07 10.96
N SER A 24 9.02 -22.80 11.21
CA SER A 24 8.80 -21.72 10.23
C SER A 24 9.96 -21.64 9.22
N SER A 25 9.91 -22.56 8.26
CA SER A 25 10.54 -22.65 6.94
C SER A 25 11.98 -22.12 6.77
N THR A 26 12.96 -22.99 7.04
CA THR A 26 14.22 -23.04 6.29
C THR A 26 14.03 -23.48 4.82
N THR A 27 12.79 -23.73 4.41
CA THR A 27 12.44 -24.17 3.05
C THR A 27 12.10 -22.99 2.16
N PRO A 28 12.71 -22.88 0.97
CA PRO A 28 12.26 -21.96 -0.06
C PRO A 28 10.76 -22.11 -0.32
N THR A 29 10.06 -20.98 -0.45
CA THR A 29 8.64 -20.95 -0.82
C THR A 29 8.52 -20.40 -2.23
N SER A 30 7.95 -21.19 -3.14
CA SER A 30 7.62 -20.75 -4.49
C SER A 30 6.11 -20.70 -4.64
N LEU A 31 5.59 -19.56 -5.09
CA LEU A 31 4.18 -19.34 -5.34
C LEU A 31 4.00 -19.04 -6.84
N PRO A 32 3.40 -19.97 -7.62
CA PRO A 32 3.13 -19.72 -9.01
C PRO A 32 2.09 -18.60 -9.15
N LEU A 33 2.24 -17.80 -10.19
CA LEU A 33 1.25 -16.79 -10.56
C LEU A 33 0.07 -17.46 -11.27
N THR A 34 -1.12 -17.00 -10.92
CA THR A 34 -2.36 -17.31 -11.65
C THR A 34 -2.57 -16.30 -12.78
N TYR A 35 -3.54 -16.59 -13.66
CA TYR A 35 -3.99 -15.63 -14.68
C TYR A 35 -4.27 -14.22 -14.11
N PHE A 36 -4.90 -14.10 -12.93
CA PHE A 36 -5.19 -12.81 -12.31
C PHE A 36 -3.92 -12.04 -11.91
N ASP A 37 -2.92 -12.75 -11.42
CA ASP A 37 -1.66 -12.13 -11.02
C ASP A 37 -0.86 -11.68 -12.27
N LEU A 38 -0.91 -12.46 -13.35
CA LEU A 38 -0.26 -12.11 -14.64
C LEU A 38 -0.84 -10.85 -15.28
N LEU A 39 -2.17 -10.68 -15.26
CA LEU A 39 -2.82 -9.43 -15.67
C LEU A 39 -2.33 -8.24 -14.83
N SER A 40 -2.04 -8.49 -13.56
CA SER A 40 -1.66 -7.45 -12.61
C SER A 40 -0.24 -6.90 -12.83
N LEU A 41 0.62 -7.64 -13.55
CA LEU A 41 1.99 -7.21 -13.89
C LEU A 41 2.05 -5.96 -14.77
N GLU A 42 0.95 -5.60 -15.42
CA GLU A 42 0.86 -4.39 -16.24
C GLU A 42 0.70 -3.10 -15.42
N PHE A 43 0.32 -3.21 -14.15
CA PHE A 43 0.04 -2.07 -13.28
C PHE A 43 1.27 -1.68 -12.46
N LYS A 44 1.36 -0.38 -12.15
CA LYS A 44 2.41 0.16 -11.27
C LYS A 44 2.21 -0.36 -9.85
N PRO A 45 3.28 -0.58 -9.07
CA PRO A 45 3.17 -0.98 -7.68
C PRO A 45 2.18 -0.11 -6.88
N VAL A 46 1.43 -0.76 -6.00
CA VAL A 46 0.53 -0.08 -5.05
C VAL A 46 1.39 0.74 -4.09
N ARG A 47 1.03 2.01 -3.90
CA ARG A 47 1.73 2.94 -3.00
C ARG A 47 0.72 3.49 -2.00
N GLN A 48 0.96 3.26 -0.73
CA GLN A 48 0.11 3.74 0.36
C GLN A 48 0.94 4.54 1.37
N LEU A 49 0.33 5.60 1.90
CA LEU A 49 0.91 6.46 2.91
C LEU A 49 -0.08 6.55 4.07
N PHE A 50 0.40 6.24 5.27
CA PHE A 50 -0.37 6.33 6.52
C PHE A 50 0.28 7.38 7.41
N PHE A 51 -0.45 8.46 7.69
CA PHE A 51 0.01 9.55 8.53
C PHE A 51 -0.52 9.37 9.95
N TYR A 52 0.36 9.54 10.93
CA TYR A 52 0.06 9.41 12.35
C TYR A 52 0.54 10.66 13.07
N GLU A 53 -0.36 11.34 13.77
CA GLU A 53 0.04 12.37 14.73
C GLU A 53 0.84 11.71 15.86
N PHE A 54 1.92 12.37 16.27
CA PHE A 54 2.85 11.83 17.26
C PHE A 54 3.41 12.99 18.09
N PRO A 55 2.65 13.49 19.09
CA PRO A 55 3.04 14.61 19.94
C PRO A 55 4.01 14.15 21.03
N HIS A 56 5.09 13.47 20.64
CA HIS A 56 6.11 12.94 21.54
C HIS A 56 7.51 13.34 21.06
N PRO A 57 8.53 13.30 21.94
CA PRO A 57 9.90 13.60 21.57
C PRO A 57 10.41 12.71 20.43
N THR A 58 11.29 13.26 19.60
CA THR A 58 12.01 12.53 18.55
C THR A 58 12.69 11.27 19.07
N THR A 59 13.21 11.27 20.29
CA THR A 59 13.81 10.08 20.92
C THR A 59 12.81 8.94 21.06
N SER A 60 11.58 9.21 21.49
CA SER A 60 10.53 8.18 21.60
C SER A 60 10.19 7.52 20.26
N PHE A 61 10.33 8.25 19.14
CA PHE A 61 10.15 7.66 17.82
C PHE A 61 11.25 6.64 17.50
N PHE A 62 12.52 7.01 17.71
CA PHE A 62 13.65 6.15 17.40
C PHE A 62 13.83 5.00 18.41
N ASP A 63 13.54 5.23 19.68
CA ASP A 63 13.75 4.26 20.76
C ASP A 63 12.60 3.25 20.88
N SER A 64 11.38 3.64 20.48
CA SER A 64 10.18 2.80 20.65
C SER A 64 9.46 2.50 19.34
N VAL A 65 9.09 3.51 18.56
CA VAL A 65 8.26 3.31 17.35
C VAL A 65 9.00 2.49 16.30
N VAL A 66 10.23 2.89 15.95
CA VAL A 66 11.02 2.22 14.91
C VAL A 66 11.34 0.76 15.27
N PRO A 67 11.85 0.43 16.48
CA PRO A 67 12.08 -0.97 16.87
C PRO A 67 10.81 -1.82 16.87
N ASN A 68 9.69 -1.30 17.37
CA ASN A 68 8.41 -2.01 17.38
C ASN A 68 7.90 -2.27 15.97
N LEU A 69 8.00 -1.30 15.06
CA LEU A 69 7.62 -1.48 13.65
C LEU A 69 8.49 -2.53 12.96
N LYS A 70 9.82 -2.51 13.18
CA LYS A 70 10.71 -3.54 12.62
C LYS A 70 10.38 -4.92 13.17
N HIS A 71 10.30 -5.07 14.50
CA HIS A 71 10.07 -6.37 15.12
C HIS A 71 8.70 -6.95 14.76
N SER A 72 7.65 -6.14 14.80
CA SER A 72 6.32 -6.55 14.34
C SER A 72 6.31 -6.96 12.87
N LEU A 73 7.07 -6.27 12.01
CA LEU A 73 7.20 -6.64 10.61
C LEU A 73 7.89 -8.00 10.46
N GLN A 74 8.97 -8.27 11.20
CA GLN A 74 9.65 -9.58 11.19
C GLN A 74 8.70 -10.73 11.54
N LEU A 75 7.88 -10.54 12.58
CA LEU A 75 6.87 -11.52 13.00
C LEU A 75 5.74 -11.66 11.97
N THR A 76 5.30 -10.55 11.36
CA THR A 76 4.24 -10.59 10.35
C THR A 76 4.71 -11.34 9.10
N LEU A 77 5.95 -11.12 8.67
CA LEU A 77 6.50 -11.78 7.49
C LEU A 77 6.63 -13.30 7.65
N GLN A 78 6.62 -13.85 8.87
CA GLN A 78 6.51 -15.30 9.09
C GLN A 78 5.21 -15.87 8.49
N HIS A 79 4.14 -15.09 8.51
CA HIS A 79 2.84 -15.47 7.94
C HIS A 79 2.74 -15.09 6.46
N PHE A 80 3.48 -14.08 6.01
CA PHE A 80 3.43 -13.54 4.66
C PHE A 80 4.77 -13.69 3.91
N LEU A 81 5.38 -14.87 3.99
CA LEU A 81 6.70 -15.15 3.39
C LEU A 81 6.84 -14.71 1.93
N PRO A 82 5.84 -14.89 1.03
CA PRO A 82 5.95 -14.42 -0.35
C PRO A 82 6.28 -12.92 -0.48
N LEU A 83 5.82 -12.06 0.45
CA LEU A 83 6.09 -10.62 0.40
C LEU A 83 7.53 -10.25 0.77
N ALA A 84 8.23 -11.11 1.52
CA ALA A 84 9.66 -10.94 1.80
C ALA A 84 10.54 -11.32 0.61
N GLY A 85 10.00 -12.10 -0.33
CA GLY A 85 10.72 -12.60 -1.49
C GLY A 85 10.72 -11.64 -2.69
N THR A 86 10.87 -12.25 -3.86
CA THR A 86 11.00 -11.54 -5.13
C THR A 86 10.10 -12.14 -6.20
N LEU A 87 9.58 -11.29 -7.08
CA LEU A 87 8.98 -11.71 -8.33
C LEU A 87 10.11 -11.96 -9.33
N THR A 88 10.23 -13.19 -9.82
CA THR A 88 11.30 -13.62 -10.73
C THR A 88 10.70 -14.27 -11.98
N TRP A 89 11.30 -14.05 -13.15
CA TRP A 89 11.01 -14.81 -14.37
C TRP A 89 12.19 -15.74 -14.72
N PRO A 90 12.16 -17.02 -14.29
CA PRO A 90 13.24 -17.98 -14.57
C PRO A 90 13.41 -18.23 -16.06
N HIS A 91 14.63 -18.55 -16.51
CA HIS A 91 14.89 -18.70 -17.95
C HIS A 91 14.20 -19.92 -18.57
N ASP A 92 14.02 -20.93 -17.74
CA ASP A 92 13.53 -22.28 -17.98
C ASP A 92 12.04 -22.40 -17.63
N SER A 93 11.40 -21.28 -17.27
CA SER A 93 9.96 -21.20 -17.02
C SER A 93 9.25 -20.34 -18.08
N PRO A 94 8.08 -20.79 -18.60
CA PRO A 94 7.23 -19.94 -19.43
C PRO A 94 6.58 -18.79 -18.64
N TYR A 95 6.53 -18.88 -17.30
CA TYR A 95 5.83 -17.91 -16.44
C TYR A 95 6.73 -17.37 -15.33
N PRO A 96 6.51 -16.10 -14.92
CA PRO A 96 7.09 -15.60 -13.69
C PRO A 96 6.49 -16.26 -12.45
N VAL A 97 7.25 -16.24 -11.36
CA VAL A 97 6.89 -16.85 -10.08
C VAL A 97 7.29 -15.91 -8.94
N ILE A 98 6.60 -16.01 -7.81
CA ILE A 98 7.06 -15.39 -6.57
C ILE A 98 7.90 -16.41 -5.82
N ASN A 99 9.13 -16.02 -5.48
CA ASN A 99 10.05 -16.87 -4.75
C ASN A 99 10.53 -16.15 -3.49
N TYR A 100 10.40 -16.83 -2.36
CA TYR A 100 11.09 -16.52 -1.12
C TYR A 100 12.15 -17.59 -0.86
N VAL A 101 13.38 -17.16 -0.62
CA VAL A 101 14.46 -18.01 -0.10
C VAL A 101 14.87 -17.55 1.30
N PRO A 102 15.25 -18.46 2.22
CA PRO A 102 15.74 -18.07 3.53
C PRO A 102 16.89 -17.06 3.43
N GLY A 103 16.75 -15.95 4.15
CA GLY A 103 17.68 -14.82 4.07
C GLY A 103 17.22 -13.70 3.13
N ASP A 104 16.13 -13.88 2.38
CA ASP A 104 15.47 -12.77 1.70
C ASP A 104 14.94 -11.75 2.72
N VAL A 105 15.01 -10.48 2.34
CA VAL A 105 14.78 -9.34 3.21
C VAL A 105 13.94 -8.26 2.53
N VAL A 106 13.21 -7.52 3.35
CA VAL A 106 12.42 -6.36 2.93
C VAL A 106 13.20 -5.07 3.19
N PRO A 107 13.40 -4.20 2.19
CA PRO A 107 13.94 -2.86 2.40
C PRO A 107 13.07 -2.05 3.36
N PHE A 108 13.69 -1.50 4.40
CA PHE A 108 13.03 -0.67 5.40
C PHE A 108 13.87 0.59 5.65
N ILE A 109 13.34 1.74 5.26
CA ILE A 109 14.01 3.03 5.39
C ILE A 109 13.44 3.78 6.59
N VAL A 110 14.30 4.34 7.44
CA VAL A 110 13.93 5.32 8.45
C VAL A 110 14.45 6.67 7.99
N ALA A 111 13.57 7.64 7.91
CA ALA A 111 13.88 8.99 7.46
C ALA A 111 13.32 10.04 8.41
N GLU A 112 13.83 11.26 8.30
CA GLU A 112 13.33 12.44 8.97
C GLU A 112 13.02 13.52 7.92
N SER A 113 11.85 14.13 7.98
CA SER A 113 11.49 15.25 7.11
C SER A 113 12.35 16.46 7.45
N VAL A 114 12.92 17.09 6.43
CA VAL A 114 13.62 18.38 6.60
C VAL A 114 12.65 19.58 6.59
N ALA A 115 11.38 19.34 6.23
CA ALA A 115 10.35 20.36 6.12
C ALA A 115 9.27 20.18 7.19
N ASN A 116 8.75 21.29 7.71
CA ASN A 116 7.61 21.33 8.62
C ASN A 116 6.28 21.36 7.84
N ASN A 117 5.98 20.31 7.08
CA ASN A 117 4.84 20.23 6.16
C ASN A 117 3.91 19.05 6.43
N PHE A 118 3.96 18.44 7.62
CA PHE A 118 3.12 17.29 8.00
C PHE A 118 1.63 17.56 7.74
N ASN A 119 1.11 18.67 8.24
CA ASN A 119 -0.30 19.06 8.08
C ASN A 119 -0.71 19.22 6.62
N THR A 120 0.16 19.81 5.79
CA THR A 120 -0.08 19.95 4.35
C THR A 120 -0.12 18.58 3.67
N LEU A 121 0.80 17.68 4.02
CA LEU A 121 0.93 16.36 3.40
C LEU A 121 -0.16 15.38 3.85
N CYS A 122 -0.71 15.50 5.05
CA CYS A 122 -1.84 14.68 5.50
C CYS A 122 -3.20 15.29 5.13
N SER A 123 -3.25 16.52 4.61
CA SER A 123 -4.50 17.19 4.26
C SER A 123 -5.28 16.50 3.12
N ASN A 124 -6.58 16.80 3.09
CA ASN A 124 -7.51 16.32 2.07
C ASN A 124 -7.20 16.83 0.66
N LEU A 125 -6.45 17.93 0.52
CA LEU A 125 -6.06 18.49 -0.76
C LEU A 125 -4.56 18.80 -0.76
N CYS A 126 -3.80 18.00 -1.50
CA CYS A 126 -2.35 18.13 -1.53
C CYS A 126 -1.80 17.68 -2.88
N GLU A 127 -0.77 18.37 -3.36
CA GLU A 127 -0.02 17.99 -4.54
C GLU A 127 0.57 16.58 -4.39
N THR A 128 0.38 15.76 -5.42
CA THR A 128 0.85 14.36 -5.40
C THR A 128 2.36 14.29 -5.33
N VAL A 129 3.05 15.22 -6.02
CA VAL A 129 4.51 15.29 -6.07
C VAL A 129 5.13 15.58 -4.71
N ALA A 130 4.45 16.36 -3.86
CA ALA A 130 4.93 16.67 -2.51
C ALA A 130 5.03 15.43 -1.61
N ARG A 131 4.27 14.36 -1.92
CA ARG A 131 4.29 13.09 -1.18
C ARG A 131 5.29 12.07 -1.73
N HIS A 132 5.86 12.29 -2.92
CA HIS A 132 6.81 11.35 -3.53
C HIS A 132 8.01 10.99 -2.64
N PRO A 133 8.62 11.92 -1.88
CA PRO A 133 9.74 11.57 -0.99
C PRO A 133 9.38 10.60 0.14
N LEU A 134 8.10 10.39 0.43
CA LEU A 134 7.61 9.48 1.48
C LEU A 134 7.36 8.06 0.97
N ILE A 135 7.44 7.85 -0.35
CA ILE A 135 7.10 6.58 -0.99
C ILE A 135 8.37 5.76 -1.18
N PRO A 136 8.49 4.58 -0.54
CA PRO A 136 9.63 3.70 -0.77
C PRO A 136 9.58 3.10 -2.17
N HIS A 137 10.74 2.80 -2.74
CA HIS A 137 10.85 2.14 -4.04
C HIS A 137 11.17 0.66 -3.87
N LEU A 138 10.56 -0.20 -4.68
CA LEU A 138 10.93 -1.62 -4.75
C LEU A 138 12.38 -1.73 -5.26
N SER A 139 13.13 -2.68 -4.71
CA SER A 139 14.48 -2.98 -5.17
C SER A 139 14.42 -3.68 -6.52
N ILE A 140 14.83 -2.96 -7.55
CA ILE A 140 14.98 -3.49 -8.91
C ILE A 140 16.33 -4.22 -8.97
N ILE A 141 16.28 -5.55 -9.06
CA ILE A 141 17.49 -6.39 -9.09
C ILE A 141 17.92 -6.62 -10.55
N SER A 142 16.97 -6.91 -11.42
CA SER A 142 17.17 -7.02 -12.88
C SER A 142 15.87 -6.76 -13.63
N HIS A 143 15.87 -6.89 -14.96
CA HIS A 143 14.63 -6.87 -15.75
C HIS A 143 13.68 -8.01 -15.39
N GLU A 144 14.23 -9.14 -14.95
CA GLU A 144 13.50 -10.38 -14.66
C GLU A 144 13.25 -10.58 -13.16
N LYS A 145 13.80 -9.72 -12.28
CA LYS A 145 13.73 -9.88 -10.83
C LYS A 145 13.52 -8.56 -10.08
N VAL A 146 12.50 -8.50 -9.22
CA VAL A 146 12.15 -7.32 -8.41
C VAL A 146 11.65 -7.73 -7.02
N SER A 147 11.96 -6.94 -5.97
CA SER A 147 11.38 -7.16 -4.64
C SER A 147 9.87 -6.87 -4.64
N LEU A 148 9.14 -7.47 -3.70
CA LEU A 148 7.68 -7.38 -3.66
C LEU A 148 7.14 -6.35 -2.68
N LEU A 149 7.93 -6.00 -1.67
CA LEU A 149 7.56 -5.07 -0.61
C LEU A 149 8.73 -4.12 -0.33
N ALA A 150 8.43 -2.87 -0.04
CA ALA A 150 9.37 -1.90 0.51
C ALA A 150 8.63 -0.96 1.47
N LEU A 151 9.30 -0.57 2.56
CA LEU A 151 8.74 0.32 3.57
C LEU A 151 9.65 1.52 3.82
N GLN A 152 9.02 2.64 4.16
CA GLN A 152 9.71 3.81 4.68
C GLN A 152 8.91 4.39 5.84
N VAL A 153 9.55 4.65 6.97
CA VAL A 153 8.97 5.37 8.09
C VAL A 153 9.66 6.73 8.18
N THR A 154 8.90 7.80 7.99
CA THR A 154 9.41 9.17 7.97
C THR A 154 8.89 9.96 9.16
N LEU A 155 9.77 10.38 10.05
CA LEU A 155 9.45 11.28 11.16
C LEU A 155 9.27 12.72 10.68
N PHE A 156 8.30 13.43 11.22
CA PHE A 156 8.12 14.87 11.14
C PHE A 156 8.25 15.43 12.56
N PRO A 157 9.43 15.97 12.93
CA PRO A 157 9.70 16.40 14.30
C PRO A 157 8.58 17.30 14.85
N ASN A 158 8.15 17.02 16.08
CA ASN A 158 7.08 17.73 16.80
C ASN A 158 5.67 17.68 16.18
N ASN A 159 5.44 16.87 15.13
CA ASN A 159 4.13 16.76 14.48
C ASN A 159 3.64 15.31 14.47
N GLY A 160 4.39 14.41 13.84
CA GLY A 160 3.88 13.09 13.48
C GLY A 160 4.91 12.24 12.75
N PHE A 161 4.47 11.09 12.24
CA PHE A 161 5.26 10.30 11.30
C PHE A 161 4.37 9.75 10.19
N CYS A 162 4.99 9.35 9.09
CA CYS A 162 4.33 8.71 7.97
C CYS A 162 4.94 7.32 7.72
N ILE A 163 4.10 6.30 7.55
CA ILE A 163 4.51 5.00 7.04
C ILE A 163 4.14 4.95 5.55
N GLY A 164 5.16 4.92 4.70
CA GLY A 164 5.03 4.62 3.29
C GLY A 164 5.25 3.13 3.03
N ILE A 165 4.37 2.54 2.23
CA ILE A 165 4.40 1.14 1.84
C ILE A 165 4.25 1.06 0.32
N THR A 166 5.14 0.30 -0.32
CA THR A 166 5.03 -0.04 -1.74
C THR A 166 4.96 -1.56 -1.90
N ILE A 167 3.91 -2.05 -2.58
CA ILE A 167 3.70 -3.48 -2.84
C ILE A 167 3.58 -3.71 -4.34
N GLY A 168 4.33 -4.68 -4.87
CA GLY A 168 4.23 -5.09 -6.26
C GLY A 168 2.88 -5.74 -6.58
N HIS A 169 2.16 -5.25 -7.59
CA HIS A 169 0.84 -5.76 -7.96
C HIS A 169 0.83 -7.24 -8.38
N GLY A 170 1.96 -7.80 -8.80
CA GLY A 170 2.09 -9.23 -9.05
C GLY A 170 1.97 -10.10 -7.80
N ALA A 171 2.10 -9.53 -6.60
CA ALA A 171 2.02 -10.26 -5.33
C ALA A 171 0.73 -10.02 -4.54
N ALA A 172 0.04 -8.91 -4.77
CA ALA A 172 -1.15 -8.56 -4.01
C ALA A 172 -2.15 -7.73 -4.82
N ASP A 173 -3.42 -8.11 -4.70
CA ASP A 173 -4.55 -7.24 -4.98
C ASP A 173 -4.85 -6.34 -3.77
N GLY A 174 -5.88 -5.50 -3.87
CA GLY A 174 -6.26 -4.57 -2.81
C GLY A 174 -6.63 -5.27 -1.49
N ASN A 175 -7.28 -6.44 -1.56
CA ASN A 175 -7.66 -7.20 -0.38
C ASN A 175 -6.45 -7.83 0.31
N SER A 176 -5.53 -8.43 -0.47
CA SER A 176 -4.31 -9.05 0.05
C SER A 176 -3.37 -8.00 0.65
N ALA A 177 -3.26 -6.82 0.04
CA ALA A 177 -2.50 -5.70 0.60
C ALA A 177 -3.11 -5.22 1.94
N ALA A 178 -4.43 -5.05 1.99
CA ALA A 178 -5.12 -4.68 3.23
C ALA A 178 -4.98 -5.76 4.31
N LEU A 179 -5.06 -7.04 3.94
CA LEU A 179 -4.87 -8.18 4.85
C LEU A 179 -3.49 -8.12 5.52
N PHE A 180 -2.43 -7.93 4.72
CA PHE A 180 -1.06 -7.79 5.24
C PHE A 180 -0.93 -6.59 6.19
N ILE A 181 -1.44 -5.42 5.81
CA ILE A 181 -1.34 -4.20 6.62
C ILE A 181 -2.10 -4.36 7.94
N ASN A 182 -3.29 -4.96 7.92
CA ASN A 182 -4.09 -5.22 9.11
C ASN A 182 -3.43 -6.27 10.03
N ALA A 183 -2.86 -7.33 9.45
CA ALA A 183 -2.09 -8.33 10.19
C ALA A 183 -0.85 -7.71 10.86
N TRP A 184 -0.14 -6.84 10.15
CA TRP A 184 1.02 -6.13 10.68
C TRP A 184 0.64 -5.21 11.85
N ALA A 185 -0.42 -4.40 11.67
CA ALA A 185 -0.93 -3.52 12.72
C ALA A 185 -1.39 -4.32 13.94
N TYR A 186 -2.08 -5.45 13.75
CA TYR A 186 -2.50 -6.35 14.83
C TYR A 186 -1.29 -6.88 15.61
N ILE A 187 -0.28 -7.43 14.93
CA ILE A 187 0.94 -7.95 15.57
C ILE A 187 1.67 -6.82 16.32
N CYS A 188 1.79 -5.64 15.72
CA CYS A 188 2.41 -4.47 16.36
C CYS A 188 1.68 -4.07 17.65
N SER A 189 0.34 -4.01 17.63
CA SER A 189 -0.46 -3.76 18.83
C SER A 189 -0.24 -4.81 19.91
N LYS A 190 -0.19 -6.10 19.55
CA LYS A 190 0.03 -7.18 20.51
C LYS A 190 1.42 -7.17 21.14
N LEU A 191 2.43 -6.73 20.41
CA LEU A 191 3.76 -6.52 20.96
C LEU A 191 3.78 -5.41 22.01
N ILE A 192 3.10 -4.29 21.73
CA ILE A 192 3.01 -3.15 22.64
C ILE A 192 2.23 -3.53 23.91
N ASP A 193 1.16 -4.31 23.79
CA ASP A 193 0.37 -4.78 24.93
C ASP A 193 1.10 -5.84 25.79
N SER A 194 2.12 -6.50 25.22
CA SER A 194 2.84 -7.56 25.93
C SER A 194 3.76 -6.96 26.99
N THR A 195 3.47 -7.25 28.26
CA THR A 195 4.29 -6.83 29.42
C THR A 195 5.51 -7.71 29.63
N SER A 196 5.76 -8.67 28.74
CA SER A 196 6.84 -9.63 28.88
C SER A 196 8.19 -8.98 28.58
N PRO A 197 9.22 -9.20 29.43
CA PRO A 197 10.57 -8.67 29.19
C PRO A 197 11.27 -9.31 27.98
N SER A 198 10.77 -10.44 27.47
CA SER A 198 11.29 -11.11 26.28
C SER A 198 10.39 -10.87 25.07
N SER A 199 10.96 -10.27 24.01
CA SER A 199 10.26 -10.11 22.72
C SER A 199 9.87 -11.48 22.15
N PRO A 200 8.58 -11.70 21.80
CA PRO A 200 8.12 -12.99 21.33
C PRO A 200 8.75 -13.34 19.98
N LEU A 201 9.08 -14.62 19.78
CA LEU A 201 9.64 -15.13 18.52
C LEU A 201 8.57 -15.50 17.48
N SER A 202 7.30 -15.50 17.88
CA SER A 202 6.13 -15.76 17.02
C SER A 202 4.87 -15.21 17.68
N LEU A 203 3.95 -14.68 16.89
CA LEU A 203 2.60 -14.32 17.31
C LEU A 203 1.58 -14.89 16.33
N SER A 204 0.54 -15.54 16.83
CA SER A 204 -0.53 -16.11 15.99
C SER A 204 -1.47 -15.03 15.48
N LEU A 205 -1.89 -15.15 14.22
CA LEU A 205 -2.93 -14.32 13.64
C LEU A 205 -4.31 -14.95 13.88
N PRO A 206 -5.37 -14.13 14.07
CA PRO A 206 -6.74 -14.63 13.98
C PRO A 206 -7.05 -15.08 12.56
N GLU A 207 -8.04 -15.95 12.40
CA GLU A 207 -8.40 -16.57 11.11
C GLU A 207 -8.62 -15.54 9.99
N HIS A 208 -9.37 -14.47 10.27
CA HIS A 208 -9.65 -13.41 9.29
C HIS A 208 -8.42 -12.57 8.86
N LEU A 209 -7.29 -12.70 9.56
CA LEU A 209 -6.01 -12.06 9.21
C LEU A 209 -4.98 -13.08 8.69
N THR A 210 -5.33 -14.36 8.65
CA THR A 210 -4.42 -15.43 8.23
C THR A 210 -4.47 -15.56 6.70
N PRO A 211 -3.33 -15.47 5.99
CA PRO A 211 -3.31 -15.60 4.55
C PRO A 211 -3.53 -17.05 4.09
N PHE A 212 -4.12 -17.20 2.90
CA PHE A 212 -4.32 -18.49 2.24
C PHE A 212 -3.57 -18.50 0.91
N PHE A 213 -2.56 -19.37 0.78
CA PHE A 213 -1.65 -19.38 -0.38
C PHE A 213 -1.87 -20.55 -1.36
N ASP A 214 -2.71 -21.53 -1.03
CA ASP A 214 -2.95 -22.65 -1.93
C ASP A 214 -3.68 -22.18 -3.20
N ARG A 215 -2.95 -22.17 -4.32
CA ARG A 215 -3.46 -21.71 -5.62
C ARG A 215 -4.30 -22.77 -6.34
N SER A 216 -4.34 -24.02 -5.87
CA SER A 216 -5.10 -25.10 -6.50
C SER A 216 -6.61 -24.85 -6.50
N VAL A 217 -7.10 -23.99 -5.60
CA VAL A 217 -8.51 -23.56 -5.54
C VAL A 217 -8.92 -22.71 -6.74
N ILE A 218 -7.96 -22.13 -7.47
CA ILE A 218 -8.19 -21.32 -8.66
C ILE A 218 -8.11 -22.24 -9.87
N THR A 219 -9.25 -22.52 -10.49
CA THR A 219 -9.28 -23.28 -11.75
C THR A 219 -8.84 -22.37 -12.89
N ASP A 220 -7.58 -22.48 -13.31
CA ASP A 220 -7.10 -21.77 -14.48
C ASP A 220 -7.64 -22.44 -15.75
N ARG A 221 -8.48 -21.73 -16.50
CA ARG A 221 -9.13 -22.25 -17.71
C ARG A 221 -8.55 -21.66 -19.00
N THR A 222 -7.50 -20.84 -18.94
CA THR A 222 -7.04 -20.12 -20.13
C THR A 222 -5.53 -19.96 -20.18
N THR A 223 -4.91 -20.65 -21.15
CA THR A 223 -3.55 -20.49 -21.67
C THR A 223 -3.29 -19.14 -22.37
N ILE A 224 -4.16 -18.15 -22.21
CA ILE A 224 -4.08 -16.88 -22.93
C ILE A 224 -3.32 -15.88 -22.06
N ILE A 225 -1.99 -15.94 -22.14
CA ILE A 225 -1.15 -14.81 -21.72
C ILE A 225 -1.45 -13.66 -22.69
N PRO A 226 -1.76 -12.44 -22.22
CA PRO A 226 -1.69 -11.28 -23.09
C PRO A 226 -0.25 -11.21 -23.61
N GLU A 227 -0.04 -11.31 -24.93
CA GLU A 227 1.25 -11.10 -25.60
C GLU A 227 1.70 -9.64 -25.44
N ALA A 228 1.98 -9.20 -24.22
CA ALA A 228 2.57 -7.89 -23.99
C ALA A 228 4.09 -8.06 -23.99
N GLY A 229 4.66 -8.11 -25.19
CA GLY A 229 6.09 -7.92 -25.44
C GLY A 229 6.77 -8.89 -26.41
N GLY A 230 6.05 -9.83 -27.02
CA GLY A 230 6.63 -10.87 -27.88
C GLY A 230 7.54 -11.87 -27.13
N PRO A 231 7.98 -12.95 -27.78
CA PRO A 231 8.64 -14.10 -27.14
C PRO A 231 10.02 -13.83 -26.48
N LYS A 232 10.51 -12.57 -26.50
CA LYS A 232 11.85 -12.19 -25.99
C LYS A 232 11.85 -11.15 -24.85
N ASN A 233 10.71 -10.59 -24.44
CA ASN A 233 10.67 -9.58 -23.38
C ASN A 233 10.21 -10.18 -22.04
N ARG A 234 11.14 -10.78 -21.29
CA ARG A 234 10.89 -11.40 -19.97
C ARG A 234 10.87 -10.41 -18.81
N SER A 235 10.44 -9.17 -19.06
CA SER A 235 10.42 -8.14 -18.02
C SER A 235 9.28 -8.36 -17.03
N VAL A 236 9.60 -8.49 -15.74
CA VAL A 236 8.61 -8.47 -14.64
C VAL A 236 8.19 -7.05 -14.26
N LYS A 237 8.74 -6.03 -14.94
CA LYS A 237 8.48 -4.60 -14.74
C LYS A 237 7.75 -3.99 -15.93
N ARG A 238 6.74 -4.68 -16.47
CA ARG A 238 6.03 -4.27 -17.68
C ARG A 238 5.40 -2.88 -17.58
N TRP A 239 5.08 -2.41 -16.36
CA TRP A 239 4.59 -1.06 -16.10
C TRP A 239 5.58 0.06 -16.43
N GLU A 240 6.90 -0.20 -16.49
CA GLU A 240 7.92 0.82 -16.80
C GLU A 240 7.78 1.34 -18.25
N TRP A 241 7.39 0.45 -19.17
CA TRP A 241 7.33 0.73 -20.61
C TRP A 241 6.18 1.68 -21.00
N LYS A 242 5.14 1.81 -20.16
CA LYS A 242 3.97 2.65 -20.46
C LYS A 242 4.17 4.14 -20.14
N ASN A 243 5.38 4.58 -19.74
CA ASN A 243 5.63 5.95 -19.29
C ASN A 243 6.25 6.84 -20.38
N HIS A 244 5.40 7.49 -21.18
CA HIS A 244 5.72 8.75 -21.87
C HIS A 244 4.81 9.91 -21.43
N ALA A 245 4.09 9.77 -20.31
CA ALA A 245 3.27 10.87 -19.81
C ALA A 245 4.15 11.92 -19.12
N THR A 246 4.11 13.14 -19.65
CA THR A 246 4.68 14.36 -19.07
C THR A 246 4.22 14.51 -17.63
N GLN A 247 5.14 14.94 -16.77
CA GLN A 247 4.87 15.20 -15.36
C GLN A 247 3.93 16.41 -15.25
N VAL A 248 2.62 16.15 -15.16
CA VAL A 248 1.61 17.18 -14.94
C VAL A 248 1.44 17.37 -13.44
N ASP A 249 1.33 18.62 -12.98
CA ASP A 249 1.00 18.94 -11.60
C ASP A 249 -0.38 18.38 -11.26
N THR A 250 -0.38 17.28 -10.51
CA THR A 250 -1.60 16.57 -10.13
C THR A 250 -1.86 16.73 -8.64
N PHE A 251 -3.07 17.14 -8.30
CA PHE A 251 -3.54 17.24 -6.92
C PHE A 251 -4.31 15.99 -6.54
N LYS A 252 -4.13 15.53 -5.30
CA LYS A 252 -4.97 14.51 -4.68
C LYS A 252 -6.00 15.19 -3.79
N GLY A 253 -7.29 14.95 -4.08
CA GLY A 253 -8.44 15.39 -3.28
C GLY A 253 -9.12 14.22 -2.57
N LEU A 254 -9.48 14.37 -1.29
CA LEU A 254 -10.36 13.47 -0.55
C LEU A 254 -11.73 14.12 -0.41
N PHE A 255 -12.77 13.39 -0.81
CA PHE A 255 -14.16 13.84 -0.76
C PHE A 255 -14.98 12.89 0.10
N GLU A 256 -15.62 13.42 1.13
CA GLU A 256 -16.40 12.64 2.07
C GLU A 256 -17.87 12.54 1.64
N LEU A 257 -18.36 11.30 1.48
CA LEU A 257 -19.77 11.01 1.30
C LEU A 257 -20.35 10.47 2.62
N THR A 258 -21.03 11.35 3.36
CA THR A 258 -21.72 10.97 4.60
C THR A 258 -22.83 9.95 4.34
N PRO A 259 -23.27 9.19 5.36
CA PRO A 259 -24.43 8.30 5.23
C PRO A 259 -25.67 9.01 4.67
N TRP A 260 -25.85 10.28 5.02
CA TRP A 260 -26.93 11.12 4.49
C TRP A 260 -26.75 11.40 2.97
N HIS A 261 -25.55 11.78 2.52
CA HIS A 261 -25.26 11.92 1.08
C HIS A 261 -25.58 10.62 0.32
N VAL A 262 -25.12 9.48 0.83
CA VAL A 262 -25.35 8.16 0.22
C VAL A 262 -26.83 7.83 0.16
N GLN A 263 -27.60 8.08 1.23
CA GLN A 263 -29.04 7.82 1.25
C GLN A 263 -29.79 8.67 0.22
N ASN A 264 -29.46 9.97 0.13
CA ASN A 264 -30.05 10.86 -0.86
C ASN A 264 -29.74 10.42 -2.29
N LEU A 265 -28.49 10.01 -2.55
CA LEU A 265 -28.06 9.47 -3.83
C LEU A 265 -28.85 8.21 -4.21
N LYS A 266 -29.05 7.30 -3.26
CA LYS A 266 -29.89 6.11 -3.46
C LYS A 266 -31.34 6.47 -3.73
N GLN A 267 -31.92 7.41 -2.99
CA GLN A 267 -33.30 7.85 -3.20
C GLN A 267 -33.47 8.49 -4.57
N TYR A 268 -32.52 9.33 -4.98
CA TYR A 268 -32.51 9.95 -6.30
C TYR A 268 -32.45 8.90 -7.40
N ALA A 269 -31.51 7.96 -7.33
CA ALA A 269 -31.42 6.88 -8.32
C ALA A 269 -32.71 6.05 -8.39
N ARG A 270 -33.34 5.73 -7.25
CA ARG A 270 -34.65 5.04 -7.21
C ARG A 270 -35.76 5.83 -7.88
N SER A 271 -35.75 7.17 -7.78
CA SER A 271 -36.76 8.01 -8.43
C SER A 271 -36.66 8.01 -9.96
N LYS A 272 -35.48 7.68 -10.50
CA LYS A 272 -35.18 7.66 -11.94
C LYS A 272 -35.30 6.27 -12.56
N LEU A 273 -34.98 5.22 -11.80
CA LEU A 273 -35.07 3.85 -12.29
C LEU A 273 -36.52 3.39 -12.38
N LYS A 274 -36.95 3.02 -13.59
CA LYS A 274 -38.28 2.46 -13.87
C LYS A 274 -38.44 1.01 -13.36
N THR A 275 -37.35 0.35 -13.00
CA THR A 275 -37.30 -1.04 -12.53
C THR A 275 -36.77 -1.14 -11.11
N LYS A 276 -37.24 -2.14 -10.37
CA LYS A 276 -36.89 -2.35 -8.96
C LYS A 276 -35.52 -3.05 -8.83
N LEU A 277 -34.45 -2.34 -9.14
CA LEU A 277 -33.08 -2.85 -9.02
C LEU A 277 -32.52 -2.66 -7.60
N ARG A 278 -31.69 -3.60 -7.14
CA ARG A 278 -30.95 -3.47 -5.88
C ARG A 278 -29.80 -2.48 -6.06
N ILE A 279 -29.92 -1.31 -5.46
CA ILE A 279 -28.87 -0.28 -5.46
C ILE A 279 -27.98 -0.49 -4.23
N SER A 280 -26.71 -0.83 -4.45
CA SER A 280 -25.70 -0.93 -3.39
C SER A 280 -25.19 0.46 -3.01
N THR A 281 -24.43 0.58 -1.92
CA THR A 281 -23.73 1.84 -1.58
C THR A 281 -22.64 2.17 -2.59
N PHE A 282 -22.01 1.15 -3.17
CA PHE A 282 -20.92 1.30 -4.14
C PHE A 282 -21.42 1.68 -5.54
N SER A 283 -22.59 1.19 -5.93
CA SER A 283 -23.14 1.39 -7.27
C SER A 283 -24.43 2.20 -7.18
N VAL A 284 -24.29 3.53 -7.23
CA VAL A 284 -25.42 4.44 -7.49
C VAL A 284 -25.34 4.84 -8.97
N PRO A 285 -26.23 4.32 -9.84
CA PRO A 285 -26.25 4.71 -11.24
C PRO A 285 -26.70 6.17 -11.36
N ILE A 286 -25.94 6.96 -12.12
CA ILE A 286 -26.25 8.35 -12.46
C ILE A 286 -26.19 8.46 -13.99
N GLU A 287 -27.24 8.99 -14.62
CA GLU A 287 -27.19 9.29 -16.06
C GLU A 287 -26.22 10.45 -16.33
N PRO A 288 -25.40 10.39 -17.41
CA PRO A 288 -24.40 11.41 -17.70
C PRO A 288 -24.95 12.85 -17.79
N SER A 289 -26.21 13.03 -18.20
CA SER A 289 -26.85 14.34 -18.31
C SER A 289 -27.26 14.97 -16.97
N ASP A 290 -27.32 14.18 -15.90
CA ASP A 290 -27.80 14.60 -14.58
C ASP A 290 -26.66 14.88 -13.58
N SER A 291 -25.39 14.67 -13.96
CA SER A 291 -24.23 14.83 -13.07
C SER A 291 -24.10 16.26 -12.52
N ASP A 292 -24.23 17.28 -13.36
CA ASP A 292 -24.02 18.69 -12.98
C ASP A 292 -25.08 19.20 -11.99
N GLN A 293 -26.33 18.75 -12.13
CA GLN A 293 -27.38 19.07 -11.16
C GLN A 293 -27.13 18.41 -9.81
N LEU A 294 -26.56 17.21 -9.83
CA LEU A 294 -26.25 16.42 -8.63
C LEU A 294 -25.09 17.05 -7.83
N PHE A 295 -24.04 17.50 -8.52
CA PHE A 295 -22.94 18.26 -7.89
C PHE A 295 -23.45 19.54 -7.22
N ARG A 296 -24.41 20.25 -7.84
CA ARG A 296 -25.04 21.43 -7.22
C ARG A 296 -25.91 21.08 -6.00
N LYS A 297 -26.62 19.95 -6.02
CA LYS A 297 -27.50 19.50 -4.92
C LYS A 297 -26.73 18.98 -3.70
N LEU A 298 -25.59 18.34 -3.90
CA LEU A 298 -24.76 17.81 -2.81
C LEU A 298 -24.03 18.89 -2.00
N ARG A 299 -24.15 20.17 -2.39
CA ARG A 299 -23.59 21.34 -1.68
C ARG A 299 -22.18 21.05 -1.16
N TRP A 300 -21.30 20.60 -2.06
CA TRP A 300 -19.91 20.28 -1.75
C TRP A 300 -19.22 21.48 -1.09
N ARG A 301 -18.87 21.32 0.18
CA ARG A 301 -17.88 22.16 0.85
C ARG A 301 -16.68 21.29 1.14
N PRO A 302 -15.45 21.74 0.86
CA PRO A 302 -14.26 21.13 1.45
C PRO A 302 -14.45 21.07 2.96
N CYS A 303 -14.09 19.96 3.60
CA CYS A 303 -14.16 19.85 5.06
C CYS A 303 -13.28 20.94 5.69
N ASP A 304 -13.93 21.95 6.27
CA ASP A 304 -13.32 23.02 7.07
C ASP A 304 -12.80 22.41 8.37
N CYS A 305 -11.52 22.09 8.43
CA CYS A 305 -10.83 21.93 9.71
C CYS A 305 -10.36 23.32 10.16
N GLY A 306 -11.20 24.00 10.95
CA GLY A 306 -10.81 25.05 11.90
C GLY A 306 -10.09 26.31 11.37
N ARG A 307 -10.90 27.28 10.87
CA ARG A 307 -10.77 28.76 10.97
C ARG A 307 -9.35 29.36 10.99
N ASP A 308 -8.99 30.19 10.01
CA ASP A 308 -9.35 31.61 10.08
C ASP A 308 -10.18 32.15 8.90
N LYS A 309 -11.16 33.00 9.27
CA LYS A 309 -11.95 33.84 8.37
C LYS A 309 -11.33 35.25 8.36
N GLU A 310 -10.70 35.61 7.24
CA GLU A 310 -10.48 36.96 6.68
C GLU A 310 -9.43 36.74 5.56
N LEU A 311 -9.64 37.03 4.29
CA LEU A 311 -10.09 38.27 3.69
C LEU A 311 -10.91 38.06 2.40
N ILE A 312 -11.76 39.05 2.17
CA ILE A 312 -12.70 39.27 1.09
C ILE A 312 -12.03 40.07 -0.06
N ARG A 313 -12.51 39.86 -1.31
CA ARG A 313 -12.37 40.68 -2.56
C ARG A 313 -10.98 40.62 -3.22
N LYS A 314 -10.84 40.38 -4.53
CA LYS A 314 -11.67 40.74 -5.70
C LYS A 314 -11.91 39.57 -6.63
#